data_AF-A0A848F4W3-F1
#
_entry.id   AF-A0A848F4W3-F1
#
_cell.length_a   1.000
_cell.length_b   1.000
_cell.length_c   1.000
_cell.angle_alpha   90.00
_cell.angle_beta   90.00
_cell.angle_gamma   90.00
#
_symmetry.space_group_name_H-M   'P 1'
#
loop_
_entity.id
_entity.type
_entity.pdbx_description
1 polymer ?
#
loop_
_entity_poly.entity_id
_entity_poly.type
_entity_poly.pdbx_seq_one_letter_code
_entity_poly.pdbx_strand_id
1 'polypeptide(L)'
;MEIPSVIAQRRSLLLAACALPVALWGCNRGDSGAAVKAVEIDPATTCDFDGMLLADYPGPKAQIHYADAAAPVFFCDTVEMFSALLRPEQVRPVRAVLTQDMAHADWNQPRGHWFDARSGFYVAGSKRHGSMGPTFASFAAEAEARKFATEHGGKVLRFADVKPEMADLGGGSQHDKHM
;
A
#
# COMPACT_ATOMS: atom_id res chain seq x y z
N MET A 1 15.94 75.13 -52.83
CA MET A 1 16.55 73.80 -52.90
C MET A 1 15.41 72.81 -52.62
N GLU A 2 14.56 72.41 -53.58
CA GLU A 2 14.77 72.21 -55.05
C GLU A 2 15.94 71.23 -55.28
N ILE A 3 15.90 70.05 -55.95
CA ILE A 3 15.06 69.32 -56.95
C ILE A 3 15.57 67.82 -56.94
N PRO A 4 14.90 66.70 -57.37
CA PRO A 4 13.53 66.42 -57.89
C PRO A 4 12.80 65.20 -57.21
N SER A 5 11.74 64.70 -57.89
CA SER A 5 11.05 63.39 -57.83
C SER A 5 11.85 62.16 -58.31
N VAL A 6 11.50 60.94 -57.84
CA VAL A 6 11.41 59.72 -58.69
C VAL A 6 10.20 58.85 -58.28
N ILE A 7 9.35 58.50 -59.24
CA ILE A 7 8.23 57.56 -59.10
C ILE A 7 8.73 56.12 -59.34
N ALA A 8 8.47 55.18 -58.41
CA ALA A 8 8.78 53.77 -58.60
C ALA A 8 7.61 52.83 -58.20
N GLN A 9 6.77 52.57 -59.20
CA GLN A 9 5.99 51.34 -59.44
C GLN A 9 5.43 50.53 -58.25
N ARG A 10 4.10 50.61 -58.13
CA ARG A 10 3.23 49.60 -57.50
C ARG A 10 3.54 48.17 -57.97
N ARG A 11 3.68 47.23 -57.03
CA ARG A 11 3.35 45.81 -57.24
C ARG A 11 2.55 45.28 -56.05
N SER A 12 1.28 44.99 -56.30
CA SER A 12 0.34 44.47 -55.31
C SER A 12 0.72 43.05 -54.89
N LEU A 13 0.83 42.80 -53.59
CA LEU A 13 0.89 41.45 -53.02
C LEU A 13 -0.32 41.26 -52.11
N LEU A 14 -1.25 40.43 -52.58
CA LEU A 14 -2.44 40.00 -51.85
C LEU A 14 -2.01 39.03 -50.73
N LEU A 15 -2.03 39.50 -49.49
CA LEU A 15 -1.83 38.66 -48.30
C LEU A 15 -3.18 38.08 -47.86
N ALA A 16 -3.46 36.85 -48.27
CA ALA A 16 -4.56 36.06 -47.76
C ALA A 16 -4.24 35.57 -46.34
N ALA A 17 -4.93 36.12 -45.34
CA ALA A 17 -4.76 35.72 -43.95
C ALA A 17 -5.56 34.44 -43.64
N CYS A 18 -4.91 33.28 -43.71
CA CYS A 18 -5.47 32.03 -43.20
C CYS A 18 -5.52 32.04 -41.67
N ALA A 19 -6.72 32.13 -41.09
CA ALA A 19 -6.93 31.92 -39.66
C ALA A 19 -6.83 30.41 -39.33
N LEU A 20 -5.76 30.01 -38.63
CA LEU A 20 -5.62 28.67 -38.07
C LEU A 20 -6.26 28.62 -36.67
N PRO A 21 -7.26 27.75 -36.42
CA PRO A 21 -7.74 27.49 -35.07
C PRO A 21 -6.71 26.64 -34.31
N VAL A 22 -6.17 27.17 -33.22
CA VAL A 22 -5.28 26.43 -32.32
C VAL A 22 -6.12 25.45 -31.50
N ALA A 23 -6.15 24.20 -31.95
CA ALA A 23 -6.75 23.11 -31.18
C ALA A 23 -5.85 22.77 -29.97
N LEU A 24 -6.23 23.26 -28.79
CA LEU A 24 -5.62 22.84 -27.52
C LEU A 24 -5.98 21.37 -27.24
N TRP A 25 -5.14 20.45 -27.70
CA TRP A 25 -5.11 19.08 -27.21
C TRP A 25 -4.62 19.07 -25.76
N GLY A 26 -5.55 19.25 -24.83
CA GLY A 26 -5.36 19.00 -23.41
C GLY A 26 -5.14 17.51 -23.18
N CYS A 27 -3.89 17.05 -23.31
CA CYS A 27 -3.48 15.72 -22.88
C CYS A 27 -3.68 15.60 -21.37
N ASN A 28 -4.87 15.14 -20.97
CA ASN A 28 -5.14 14.67 -19.62
C ASN A 28 -4.33 13.40 -19.36
N ARG A 29 -3.04 13.56 -19.08
CA ARG A 29 -2.25 12.55 -18.38
C ARG A 29 -2.85 12.44 -16.98
N GLY A 30 -3.84 11.56 -16.85
CA GLY A 30 -4.22 11.05 -15.55
C GLY A 30 -2.95 10.51 -14.90
N ASP A 31 -2.58 11.11 -13.78
CA ASP A 31 -1.41 10.69 -13.01
C ASP A 31 -1.76 9.37 -12.30
N SER A 32 -1.74 8.29 -13.08
CA SER A 32 -1.75 6.92 -12.59
C SER A 32 -0.40 6.67 -11.93
N GLY A 33 -0.21 7.30 -10.76
CA GLY A 33 1.01 7.22 -9.96
C GLY A 33 1.44 5.77 -9.83
N ALA A 34 2.68 5.49 -10.23
CA ALA A 34 3.15 4.13 -10.42
C ALA A 34 2.93 3.29 -9.15
N ALA A 35 2.26 2.15 -9.30
CA ALA A 35 1.95 1.25 -8.19
C ALA A 35 3.23 0.90 -7.42
N VAL A 36 3.22 1.16 -6.12
CA VAL A 36 4.36 0.88 -5.24
C VAL A 36 4.59 -0.62 -5.21
N LYS A 37 5.80 -1.05 -5.61
CA LYS A 37 6.19 -2.45 -5.60
C LYS A 37 6.59 -2.88 -4.19
N ALA A 38 6.27 -4.12 -3.84
CA ALA A 38 6.81 -4.76 -2.64
C ALA A 38 8.33 -4.85 -2.71
N VAL A 39 8.97 -4.68 -1.56
CA VAL A 39 10.36 -5.11 -1.32
C VAL A 39 10.29 -6.49 -0.68
N GLU A 40 11.07 -7.44 -1.18
CA GLU A 40 11.13 -8.79 -0.58
C GLU A 40 11.98 -8.77 0.70
N ILE A 41 11.68 -9.66 1.65
CA ILE A 41 12.45 -9.76 2.89
C ILE A 41 13.74 -10.56 2.68
N ASP A 42 14.82 -10.09 3.31
CA ASP A 42 16.09 -10.80 3.42
C ASP A 42 16.27 -11.38 4.85
N PRO A 43 17.26 -12.25 5.10
CA PRO A 43 17.50 -12.82 6.43
C PRO A 43 17.91 -11.81 7.53
N ALA A 44 18.25 -10.57 7.17
CA ALA A 44 18.63 -9.50 8.10
C ALA A 44 17.51 -8.46 8.29
N THR A 45 16.35 -8.64 7.65
CA THR A 45 15.24 -7.69 7.69
C THR A 45 14.57 -7.73 9.05
N THR A 46 14.65 -6.62 9.79
CA THR A 46 14.11 -6.46 11.15
C THR A 46 12.72 -5.85 11.15
N CYS A 47 11.92 -6.18 12.17
CA CYS A 47 10.64 -5.53 12.45
C CYS A 47 10.85 -4.13 13.03
N ASP A 48 10.01 -3.18 12.61
CA ASP A 48 9.99 -1.79 13.07
C ASP A 48 9.52 -1.67 14.53
N PHE A 49 8.74 -2.64 15.02
CA PHE A 49 8.17 -2.64 16.37
C PHE A 49 9.09 -3.25 17.44
N ASP A 50 9.64 -4.45 17.20
CA ASP A 50 10.39 -5.23 18.20
C ASP A 50 11.88 -5.46 17.84
N GLY A 51 12.31 -5.10 16.63
CA GLY A 51 13.67 -5.34 16.14
C GLY A 51 14.01 -6.79 15.79
N MET A 52 13.07 -7.74 15.90
CA MET A 52 13.28 -9.16 15.61
C MET A 52 13.37 -9.41 14.10
N LEU A 53 14.08 -10.47 13.70
CA LEU A 53 14.27 -10.82 12.28
C LEU A 53 12.98 -11.42 11.70
N LEU A 54 12.41 -10.79 10.68
CA LEU A 54 11.18 -11.26 10.02
C LEU A 54 11.27 -12.69 9.51
N ALA A 55 12.49 -13.15 9.20
CA ALA A 55 12.74 -14.45 8.62
C ALA A 55 12.51 -15.63 9.58
N ASP A 56 12.52 -15.39 10.89
CA ASP A 56 12.50 -16.43 11.93
C ASP A 56 11.07 -16.76 12.44
N TYR A 57 10.05 -16.00 12.01
CA TYR A 57 8.70 -16.05 12.58
C TYR A 57 7.61 -16.42 11.56
N PRO A 58 6.63 -17.27 11.95
CA PRO A 58 5.53 -17.67 11.09
C PRO A 58 4.50 -16.55 10.88
N GLY A 59 3.51 -16.81 10.03
CA GLY A 59 2.37 -15.93 9.76
C GLY A 59 2.70 -14.74 8.84
N PRO A 60 1.67 -14.00 8.39
CA PRO A 60 1.84 -12.96 7.38
C PRO A 60 2.74 -11.82 7.85
N LYS A 61 3.71 -11.45 7.02
CA LYS A 61 4.52 -10.25 7.19
C LYS A 61 3.83 -9.07 6.51
N ALA A 62 4.21 -7.86 6.90
CA ALA A 62 3.69 -6.64 6.30
C ALA A 62 4.78 -5.59 6.09
N GLN A 63 4.52 -4.65 5.18
CA GLN A 63 5.39 -3.53 4.89
C GLN A 63 4.59 -2.26 4.61
N ILE A 64 4.99 -1.14 5.22
CA ILE A 64 4.37 0.18 5.02
C ILE A 64 5.35 1.09 4.30
N HIS A 65 4.92 1.61 3.15
CA HIS A 65 5.67 2.58 2.35
C HIS A 65 5.16 3.98 2.68
N TYR A 66 5.91 4.74 3.48
CA TYR A 66 5.60 6.14 3.77
C TYR A 66 6.10 7.07 2.64
N ALA A 67 5.51 8.27 2.53
CA ALA A 67 5.90 9.26 1.51
C ALA A 67 7.17 10.04 1.87
N ASP A 68 7.56 10.03 3.14
CA ASP A 68 8.77 10.66 3.69
C ASP A 68 9.99 9.71 3.70
N ALA A 69 9.83 8.45 3.31
CA ALA A 69 10.85 7.41 3.34
C ALA A 69 11.04 6.74 1.97
N ALA A 70 12.31 6.45 1.62
CA ALA A 70 12.68 5.78 0.37
C ALA A 70 12.42 4.27 0.43
N ALA A 71 12.74 3.63 1.56
CA ALA A 71 12.49 2.23 1.86
C ALA A 71 11.19 2.08 2.68
N PRO A 72 10.51 0.91 2.63
CA PRO A 72 9.44 0.60 3.56
C PRO A 72 9.97 0.34 4.97
N VAL A 73 9.08 0.47 5.96
CA VAL A 73 9.22 -0.21 7.25
C VAL A 73 8.55 -1.58 7.18
N PHE A 74 9.02 -2.53 7.98
CA PHE A 74 8.55 -3.92 7.98
C PHE A 74 7.95 -4.32 9.34
N PHE A 75 6.98 -5.23 9.33
CA PHE A 75 6.33 -5.78 10.51
C PHE A 75 6.35 -7.31 10.48
N CYS A 76 6.63 -7.93 11.62
CA CYS A 76 6.70 -9.38 11.77
C CYS A 76 5.30 -10.03 11.88
N ASP A 77 4.28 -9.23 12.22
CA ASP A 77 2.87 -9.62 12.28
C ASP A 77 1.93 -8.55 11.67
N THR A 78 0.79 -8.99 11.13
CA THR A 78 -0.27 -8.08 10.65
C THR A 78 -0.97 -7.34 11.80
N VAL A 79 -0.92 -7.85 13.04
CA VAL A 79 -1.41 -7.13 14.23
C VAL A 79 -0.63 -5.84 14.43
N GLU A 80 0.71 -5.87 14.28
CA GLU A 80 1.56 -4.68 14.40
C GLU A 80 1.29 -3.69 13.28
N MET A 81 1.16 -4.17 12.03
CA MET A 81 0.77 -3.36 10.88
C MET A 81 -0.56 -2.61 11.14
N PHE A 82 -1.59 -3.31 11.65
CA PHE A 82 -2.85 -2.65 12.00
C PHE A 82 -2.69 -1.70 13.19
N SER A 83 -1.89 -2.05 14.20
CA SER A 83 -1.62 -1.15 15.33
C SER A 83 -0.96 0.15 14.88
N ALA A 84 0.08 0.07 14.04
CA ALA A 84 0.78 1.22 13.47
C ALA A 84 -0.12 2.09 12.58
N LEU A 85 -1.09 1.50 11.89
CA LEU A 85 -2.05 2.24 11.03
C LEU A 85 -3.22 2.85 11.81
N LEU A 86 -3.68 2.20 12.88
CA LEU A 86 -4.88 2.59 13.64
C LEU A 86 -4.56 3.42 14.90
N ARG A 87 -3.34 3.27 15.45
CA ARG A 87 -2.79 4.03 16.58
C ARG A 87 -1.32 4.41 16.32
N PRO A 88 -1.04 5.18 15.26
CA PRO A 88 0.32 5.63 14.97
C PRO A 88 0.87 6.50 16.10
N GLU A 89 2.11 6.27 16.52
CA GLU A 89 2.85 7.18 17.39
C GLU A 89 3.06 8.54 16.70
N GLN A 90 3.40 8.51 15.41
CA GLN A 90 3.49 9.68 14.54
C GLN A 90 2.60 9.50 13.31
N VAL A 91 1.70 10.45 13.07
CA VAL A 91 0.90 10.49 11.82
C VAL A 91 1.83 10.75 10.63
N ARG A 92 2.06 9.73 9.81
CA ARG A 92 2.91 9.79 8.61
C ARG A 92 2.09 9.49 7.34
N PRO A 93 2.33 10.20 6.23
CA PRO A 93 1.62 9.96 4.97
C PRO A 93 2.01 8.60 4.37
N VAL A 94 1.04 7.69 4.20
CA VAL A 94 1.25 6.33 3.68
C VAL A 94 0.95 6.25 2.18
N ARG A 95 1.96 5.94 1.36
CA ARG A 95 1.83 5.66 -0.08
C ARG A 95 1.19 4.30 -0.34
N ALA A 96 1.66 3.25 0.34
CA ALA A 96 1.14 1.90 0.20
C ALA A 96 1.28 1.08 1.50
N VAL A 97 0.40 0.09 1.67
CA VAL A 97 0.47 -0.93 2.72
C VAL A 97 0.38 -2.27 2.01
N LEU A 98 1.38 -3.13 2.18
CA LEU A 98 1.42 -4.43 1.51
C LEU A 98 1.58 -5.53 2.56
N THR A 99 0.90 -6.66 2.35
CA THR A 99 1.02 -7.86 3.20
C THR A 99 0.96 -9.11 2.34
N GLN A 100 1.27 -10.27 2.92
CA GLN A 100 1.39 -11.52 2.18
C GLN A 100 0.06 -12.27 2.12
N ASP A 101 -0.24 -12.85 0.96
CA ASP A 101 -1.42 -13.68 0.75
C ASP A 101 -1.16 -15.11 1.26
N MET A 102 -1.71 -15.41 2.43
CA MET A 102 -1.51 -16.69 3.13
C MET A 102 -2.29 -17.86 2.52
N ALA A 103 -3.00 -17.64 1.40
CA ALA A 103 -3.45 -18.72 0.51
C ALA A 103 -2.29 -19.33 -0.29
N HIS A 104 -1.20 -18.58 -0.50
CA HIS A 104 -0.12 -18.93 -1.41
C HIS A 104 1.27 -18.96 -0.73
N ALA A 105 1.52 -18.05 0.23
CA ALA A 105 2.76 -18.06 0.99
C ALA A 105 2.82 -19.25 1.99
N ASP A 106 4.01 -19.83 2.17
CA ASP A 106 4.24 -20.77 3.26
C ASP A 106 4.03 -20.07 4.62
N TRP A 107 3.27 -20.67 5.52
CA TRP A 107 2.95 -20.03 6.80
C TRP A 107 4.14 -20.01 7.77
N ASN A 108 5.01 -21.01 7.73
CA ASN A 108 6.12 -21.16 8.66
C ASN A 108 7.37 -20.42 8.17
N GLN A 109 7.52 -20.28 6.84
CA GLN A 109 8.61 -19.54 6.20
C GLN A 109 8.06 -18.60 5.10
N PRO A 110 7.31 -17.56 5.48
CA PRO A 110 6.59 -16.72 4.54
C PRO A 110 7.56 -15.89 3.68
N ARG A 111 7.40 -15.97 2.35
CA ARG A 111 8.16 -15.25 1.31
C ARG A 111 7.22 -14.85 0.18
N GLY A 112 7.45 -13.70 -0.46
CA GLY A 112 6.68 -13.29 -1.63
C GLY A 112 5.18 -13.09 -1.37
N HIS A 113 4.39 -13.26 -2.43
CA HIS A 113 2.91 -13.19 -2.43
C HIS A 113 2.31 -11.89 -1.87
N TRP A 114 3.00 -10.76 -2.06
CA TRP A 114 2.58 -9.45 -1.59
C TRP A 114 1.37 -8.90 -2.38
N PHE A 115 0.40 -8.34 -1.66
CA PHE A 115 -0.78 -7.66 -2.22
C PHE A 115 -1.13 -6.39 -1.41
N ASP A 116 -1.99 -5.52 -1.95
CA ASP A 116 -2.46 -4.31 -1.24
C ASP A 116 -3.37 -4.68 -0.07
N ALA A 117 -2.86 -4.49 1.14
CA ALA A 117 -3.54 -4.76 2.40
C ALA A 117 -4.92 -4.09 2.48
N ARG A 118 -5.08 -2.89 1.92
CA ARG A 118 -6.36 -2.14 1.98
C ARG A 118 -7.49 -2.81 1.19
N SER A 119 -7.14 -3.66 0.23
CA SER A 119 -8.09 -4.50 -0.52
C SER A 119 -8.38 -5.85 0.14
N GLY A 120 -7.64 -6.20 1.21
CA GLY A 120 -7.57 -7.54 1.78
C GLY A 120 -8.72 -7.97 2.67
N PHE A 121 -8.73 -9.28 2.88
CA PHE A 121 -9.58 -10.00 3.82
C PHE A 121 -8.71 -10.62 4.92
N TYR A 122 -9.19 -10.55 6.16
CA TYR A 122 -8.41 -10.88 7.34
C TYR A 122 -9.20 -11.84 8.23
N VAL A 123 -8.58 -12.92 8.69
CA VAL A 123 -9.21 -13.85 9.65
C VAL A 123 -8.64 -13.61 11.04
N ALA A 124 -9.46 -13.01 11.90
CA ALA A 124 -9.15 -12.76 13.30
C ALA A 124 -9.55 -13.95 14.19
N GLY A 125 -8.74 -14.29 15.20
CA GLY A 125 -9.07 -15.33 16.17
C GLY A 125 -9.04 -16.75 15.62
N SER A 126 -8.20 -17.01 14.61
CA SER A 126 -7.92 -18.37 14.14
C SER A 126 -7.00 -19.12 15.11
N LYS A 127 -6.94 -20.45 15.02
CA LYS A 127 -5.98 -21.29 15.77
C LYS A 127 -4.53 -21.18 15.28
N ARG A 128 -4.26 -20.50 14.16
CA ARG A 128 -2.90 -20.29 13.68
C ARG A 128 -2.33 -19.00 14.26
N HIS A 129 -1.08 -19.10 14.70
CA HIS A 129 -0.32 -17.98 15.25
C HIS A 129 0.66 -17.41 14.23
N GLY A 130 0.88 -16.10 14.32
CA GLY A 130 1.95 -15.38 13.65
C GLY A 130 3.17 -15.24 14.56
N SER A 131 3.87 -14.12 14.49
CA SER A 131 5.09 -13.88 15.26
C SER A 131 4.82 -13.84 16.77
N MET A 132 3.78 -13.09 17.17
CA MET A 132 3.50 -12.74 18.57
C MET A 132 2.29 -13.49 19.14
N GLY A 133 1.93 -14.64 18.56
CA GLY A 133 0.75 -15.41 18.94
C GLY A 133 -0.45 -15.13 18.01
N PRO A 134 -1.66 -14.82 18.53
CA PRO A 134 -2.83 -14.53 17.70
C PRO A 134 -2.57 -13.43 16.66
N THR A 135 -2.86 -13.73 15.39
CA THR A 135 -2.59 -12.86 14.23
C THR A 135 -3.84 -12.63 13.38
N PHE A 136 -3.81 -11.65 12.48
CA PHE A 136 -4.79 -11.53 11.40
C PHE A 136 -4.27 -12.23 10.15
N ALA A 137 -4.70 -13.47 9.91
CA ALA A 137 -4.34 -14.20 8.70
C ALA A 137 -4.86 -13.44 7.46
N SER A 138 -3.98 -13.03 6.55
CA SER A 138 -4.28 -12.12 5.44
C SER A 138 -4.45 -12.85 4.11
N PHE A 139 -5.46 -12.43 3.34
CA PHE A 139 -5.81 -13.02 2.06
C PHE A 139 -6.18 -11.96 1.04
N ALA A 140 -5.71 -12.14 -0.20
CA ALA A 140 -6.10 -11.29 -1.32
C ALA A 140 -7.55 -11.55 -1.79
N ALA A 141 -8.10 -12.75 -1.51
CA ALA A 141 -9.42 -13.19 -1.94
C ALA A 141 -10.31 -13.62 -0.76
N GLU A 142 -11.57 -13.18 -0.76
CA GLU A 142 -12.55 -13.49 0.29
C GLU A 142 -12.82 -15.00 0.41
N ALA A 143 -12.81 -15.72 -0.71
CA ALA A 143 -13.04 -17.17 -0.76
C ALA A 143 -11.97 -17.93 0.04
N GLU A 144 -10.70 -17.56 -0.09
CA GLU A 144 -9.61 -18.20 0.65
C GLU A 144 -9.65 -17.83 2.14
N ALA A 145 -9.99 -16.58 2.49
CA ALA A 145 -10.23 -16.19 3.89
C ALA A 145 -11.37 -17.02 4.53
N ARG A 146 -12.47 -17.25 3.80
CA ARG A 146 -13.61 -18.07 4.26
C ARG A 146 -13.25 -19.55 4.41
N LYS A 147 -12.46 -20.09 3.47
CA LYS A 147 -11.92 -21.46 3.53
C LYS A 147 -11.00 -21.63 4.74
N PHE A 148 -10.04 -20.72 4.91
CA PHE A 148 -9.14 -20.71 6.07
C PHE A 148 -9.90 -20.59 7.41
N ALA A 149 -10.91 -19.72 7.49
CA ALA A 149 -11.75 -19.59 8.69
C ALA A 149 -12.58 -20.84 8.97
N THR A 150 -12.98 -21.60 7.95
CA THR A 150 -13.64 -22.91 8.10
C THR A 150 -12.68 -23.96 8.67
N GLU A 151 -11.42 -23.96 8.24
CA GLU A 151 -10.42 -24.96 8.64
C GLU A 151 -9.79 -24.66 10.02
N HIS A 152 -9.41 -23.42 10.27
CA HIS A 152 -8.67 -23.00 11.47
C HIS A 152 -9.50 -22.20 12.47
N GLY A 153 -10.77 -21.93 12.17
CA GLY A 153 -11.63 -21.05 12.96
C GLY A 153 -11.32 -19.56 12.75
N GLY A 154 -12.04 -18.73 13.50
CA GLY A 154 -11.93 -17.27 13.45
C GLY A 154 -13.02 -16.59 12.61
N LYS A 155 -12.92 -15.27 12.48
CA LYS A 155 -13.89 -14.42 11.78
C LYS A 155 -13.23 -13.66 10.63
N VAL A 156 -13.81 -13.77 9.43
CA VAL A 156 -13.42 -12.96 8.27
C VAL A 156 -13.86 -11.50 8.48
N LEU A 157 -12.94 -10.57 8.25
CA LEU A 157 -13.08 -9.12 8.29
C LEU A 157 -12.53 -8.53 6.98
N ARG A 158 -13.06 -7.41 6.52
CA ARG A 158 -12.36 -6.57 5.52
C ARG A 158 -11.35 -5.68 6.24
N PHE A 159 -10.36 -5.15 5.53
CA PHE A 159 -9.41 -4.17 6.10
C PHE A 159 -10.08 -3.07 6.94
N ALA A 160 -11.17 -2.48 6.42
CA ALA A 160 -11.90 -1.39 7.07
C ALA A 160 -12.75 -1.82 8.29
N ASP A 161 -12.94 -3.13 8.52
CA ASP A 161 -13.69 -3.66 9.66
C ASP A 161 -12.78 -3.92 10.89
N VAL A 162 -11.46 -3.88 10.70
CA VAL A 162 -10.47 -4.05 11.78
C VAL A 162 -10.40 -2.78 12.60
N LYS A 163 -10.60 -2.92 13.93
CA LYS A 163 -10.65 -1.80 14.87
C LYS A 163 -9.41 -1.74 15.76
N PRO A 164 -9.07 -0.57 16.35
CA PRO A 164 -7.90 -0.42 17.22
C PRO A 164 -7.86 -1.45 18.36
N GLU A 165 -9.01 -1.82 18.93
CA GLU A 165 -9.09 -2.76 20.05
C GLU A 165 -8.79 -4.21 19.65
N MET A 166 -8.88 -4.53 18.35
CA MET A 166 -8.52 -5.84 17.81
C MET A 166 -7.02 -5.97 17.55
N ALA A 167 -6.34 -4.86 17.29
CA ALA A 167 -4.91 -4.79 16.98
C ALA A 167 -4.08 -4.37 18.19
N ASP A 168 -4.38 -4.91 19.37
CA ASP A 168 -3.69 -4.60 20.62
C ASP A 168 -2.38 -5.38 20.78
N LEU A 169 -1.30 -4.64 20.99
CA LEU A 169 0.06 -5.18 21.23
C LEU A 169 0.34 -5.39 22.74
N GLY A 170 -0.60 -5.02 23.62
CA GLY A 170 -0.50 -5.21 25.08
C GLY A 170 -0.52 -6.67 25.57
N GLY A 171 -0.63 -7.65 24.68
CA GLY A 171 -0.33 -9.05 24.92
C GLY A 171 -1.18 -9.77 25.97
N GLY A 172 -2.30 -10.36 25.56
CA GLY A 172 -2.97 -11.50 26.22
C GLY A 172 -3.62 -11.31 27.61
N SER A 173 -3.16 -10.35 28.40
CA SER A 173 -3.57 -10.08 29.80
C SER A 173 -5.01 -9.58 29.98
N GLN A 174 -5.69 -9.24 28.88
CA GLN A 174 -7.09 -8.79 28.94
C GLN A 174 -8.11 -9.91 29.25
N HIS A 175 -7.69 -11.18 29.28
CA HIS A 175 -8.56 -12.31 29.61
C HIS A 175 -8.70 -12.61 31.12
N ASP A 176 -7.91 -11.98 31.99
CA ASP A 176 -7.94 -12.19 33.45
C ASP A 176 -9.13 -11.50 34.17
N LYS A 177 -10.27 -11.33 33.49
CA LYS A 177 -11.50 -10.74 34.05
C LYS A 177 -12.45 -11.78 34.67
N HIS A 178 -11.97 -13.00 34.92
CA HIS A 178 -12.71 -14.08 35.58
C HIS A 178 -11.84 -14.86 36.57
N MET A 179 -11.60 -14.25 37.74
CA MET A 179 -11.24 -14.92 38.99
C MET A 179 -11.99 -14.27 40.15
#